data_AF-A0A094GAB0-F1
#
_entry.id   AF-A0A094GAB0-F1
#
_cell.length_a   1.000
_cell.length_b   1.000
_cell.length_c   1.000
_cell.angle_alpha   90.00
_cell.angle_beta   90.00
_cell.angle_gamma   90.00
#
_symmetry.space_group_name_H-M   'P 1'
#
loop_
_entity.id
_entity.type
_entity.pdbx_description
1 polymer ?
#
loop_
_entity_poly.entity_id
_entity_poly.type
_entity_poly.pdbx_seq_one_letter_code
_entity_poly.pdbx_strand_id
1 'polypeptide(L)'
;MPTNASVKRILSDVKNDSSKLLGVTINGKAITTEQYIPRAEAQSAPEISYAVPNPSATYMVVALDLDAPFPSFDVLGPILHWIQPGLKAGPSNVLTPSEPFVANYIAPAPPPGSSPHRYAFFLFEQPEDFDGKKYAPAGGEPLSNWHRMRYDLDVWQKTAKLGEPLAVNYFLSN
;
A
#
# COMPACT_ATOMS: atom_id res chain seq x y z
N MET A 1 -16.32 -11.41 -0.89
CA MET A 1 -15.40 -10.33 -0.50
C MET A 1 -14.31 -10.94 0.35
N PRO A 2 -13.04 -10.64 0.08
CA PRO A 2 -11.93 -11.08 0.95
C PRO A 2 -12.16 -10.59 2.39
N THR A 3 -11.74 -11.38 3.38
CA THR A 3 -11.94 -11.04 4.79
C THR A 3 -11.11 -9.84 5.22
N ASN A 4 -9.88 -9.76 4.71
CA ASN A 4 -8.88 -8.72 4.98
C ASN A 4 -8.80 -8.38 6.47
N ALA A 5 -8.66 -9.42 7.30
CA ALA A 5 -8.58 -9.30 8.75
C ALA A 5 -7.34 -8.50 9.17
N SER A 6 -6.22 -8.66 8.45
CA SER A 6 -5.00 -7.89 8.68
C SER A 6 -5.20 -6.40 8.43
N VAL A 7 -5.92 -6.03 7.36
CA VAL A 7 -6.28 -4.62 7.05
C VAL A 7 -7.06 -4.00 8.21
N LYS A 8 -8.14 -4.67 8.66
CA LYS A 8 -8.98 -4.15 9.75
C LYS A 8 -8.20 -3.96 11.05
N ARG A 9 -7.34 -4.93 11.38
CA ARG A 9 -6.53 -4.91 12.59
C ARG A 9 -5.54 -3.75 12.58
N ILE A 10 -4.72 -3.63 11.54
CA ILE A 10 -3.68 -2.61 11.51
C ILE A 10 -4.23 -1.18 11.40
N LEU A 11 -5.34 -0.98 10.68
CA LEU A 11 -6.04 0.32 10.65
C LEU A 11 -6.64 0.69 12.01
N SER A 12 -7.03 -0.29 12.83
CA SER A 12 -7.45 -0.04 14.20
C SER A 12 -6.26 0.26 15.10
N ASP A 13 -5.15 -0.47 14.93
CA ASP A 13 -3.95 -0.30 15.75
C ASP A 13 -3.32 1.08 15.56
N VAL A 14 -3.19 1.58 14.32
CA VAL A 14 -2.58 2.89 14.05
C VAL A 14 -3.35 4.05 14.70
N LYS A 15 -4.66 3.90 14.91
CA LYS A 15 -5.47 4.91 15.61
C LYS A 15 -5.13 4.99 17.10
N ASN A 16 -4.59 3.91 17.67
CA ASN A 16 -4.27 3.79 19.08
C ASN A 16 -2.75 3.79 19.37
N ASP A 17 -1.92 3.60 18.35
CA ASP A 17 -0.47 3.47 18.45
C ASP A 17 0.22 4.25 17.33
N SER A 18 0.73 5.43 17.66
CA SER A 18 1.45 6.29 16.71
C SER A 18 2.78 5.68 16.24
N SER A 19 3.33 4.68 16.93
CA SER A 19 4.54 3.98 16.46
C SER A 19 4.27 3.16 15.20
N LYS A 20 3.00 2.85 14.91
CA LYS A 20 2.56 2.16 13.68
C LYS A 20 2.16 3.13 12.57
N LEU A 21 2.35 4.44 12.75
CA LEU A 21 2.04 5.42 11.73
C LEU A 21 3.11 5.40 10.63
N LEU A 22 2.70 5.08 9.41
CA LEU A 22 3.58 5.12 8.25
C LEU A 22 3.72 6.57 7.74
N GLY A 23 4.95 7.02 7.52
CA GLY A 23 5.20 8.26 6.79
C GLY A 23 4.85 8.07 5.32
N VAL A 24 3.92 8.88 4.83
CA VAL A 24 3.49 8.90 3.43
C VAL A 24 3.60 10.34 2.94
N THR A 25 4.41 10.57 1.91
CA THR A 25 4.65 11.90 1.35
C THR A 25 4.18 11.95 -0.09
N ILE A 26 3.23 12.84 -0.37
CA ILE A 26 2.64 13.04 -1.70
C ILE A 26 3.07 14.42 -2.19
N ASN A 27 3.67 14.49 -3.39
CA ASN A 27 4.20 15.74 -3.97
C ASN A 27 5.05 16.56 -2.98
N GLY A 28 5.92 15.89 -2.22
CA GLY A 28 6.82 16.51 -1.25
C GLY A 28 6.15 16.98 0.04
N LYS A 29 4.87 16.65 0.27
CA LYS A 29 4.14 16.95 1.50
C LYS A 29 3.77 15.67 2.25
N ALA A 30 4.26 15.53 3.47
CA ALA A 30 3.82 14.47 4.36
C ALA A 30 2.34 14.63 4.68
N ILE A 31 1.56 13.56 4.59
CA ILE A 31 0.14 13.58 4.89
C ILE A 31 -0.14 13.27 6.36
N THR A 32 -1.28 13.73 6.86
CA THR A 32 -1.90 13.14 8.06
C THR A 32 -2.86 12.03 7.67
N THR A 33 -3.16 11.11 8.59
CA THR A 33 -4.18 10.08 8.39
C THR A 33 -5.54 10.72 8.09
N GLU A 34 -6.29 10.12 7.16
CA GLU A 34 -7.59 10.62 6.68
C GLU A 34 -7.54 11.98 5.96
N GLN A 35 -6.35 12.53 5.69
CA GLN A 35 -6.23 13.78 4.93
C GLN A 35 -6.83 13.61 3.54
N TYR A 36 -7.67 14.55 3.13
CA TYR A 36 -8.13 14.61 1.75
C TYR A 36 -7.01 15.11 0.83
N ILE A 37 -6.73 14.34 -0.21
CA ILE A 37 -5.73 14.63 -1.24
C ILE A 37 -6.43 14.66 -2.59
N PRO A 38 -6.41 15.80 -3.31
CA PRO A 38 -6.97 15.85 -4.66
C PRO A 38 -6.32 14.80 -5.56
N ARG A 39 -7.12 14.14 -6.40
CA ARG A 39 -6.61 13.11 -7.33
C ARG A 39 -5.40 13.60 -8.13
N ALA A 40 -5.43 14.84 -8.60
CA ALA A 40 -4.34 15.45 -9.37
C ALA A 40 -3.00 15.52 -8.62
N GLU A 41 -3.03 15.51 -7.28
CA GLU A 41 -1.81 15.53 -6.47
C GLU A 41 -1.26 14.11 -6.22
N ALA A 42 -2.10 13.07 -6.26
CA ALA A 42 -1.72 11.68 -5.99
C ALA A 42 -1.41 10.86 -7.27
N GLN A 43 -0.95 11.51 -8.35
CA GLN A 43 -0.70 10.83 -9.63
C GLN A 43 0.57 9.95 -9.63
N SER A 44 1.55 10.27 -8.80
CA SER A 44 2.78 9.51 -8.63
C SER A 44 2.74 8.67 -7.36
N ALA A 45 3.52 7.60 -7.32
CA ALA A 45 3.70 6.82 -6.09
C ALA A 45 4.25 7.72 -4.98
N PRO A 46 3.73 7.63 -3.74
CA PRO A 46 4.24 8.42 -2.63
C PRO A 46 5.63 7.94 -2.21
N GLU A 47 6.38 8.85 -1.59
CA GLU A 47 7.55 8.45 -0.80
C GLU A 47 7.07 7.87 0.53
N ILE A 48 7.70 6.76 0.93
CA ILE A 48 7.41 6.06 2.17
C ILE A 48 8.56 6.28 3.14
N SER A 49 8.25 6.61 4.39
CA SER A 49 9.24 6.72 5.45
C SER A 49 8.77 6.03 6.73
N TYR A 50 9.67 5.32 7.39
CA TYR A 50 9.38 4.63 8.63
C TYR A 50 10.67 4.29 9.39
N ALA A 51 10.68 4.52 10.70
CA ALA A 51 11.80 4.15 11.57
C ALA A 51 11.79 2.62 11.76
N VAL A 52 12.32 1.90 10.78
CA VAL A 52 12.27 0.44 10.75
C VAL A 52 13.08 -0.19 11.89
N PRO A 53 12.66 -1.36 12.42
CA PRO A 53 13.38 -2.03 13.50
C PRO A 53 14.79 -2.50 13.11
N ASN A 54 14.99 -2.89 11.85
CA ASN A 54 16.25 -3.41 11.34
C ASN A 54 16.66 -2.68 10.03
N PRO A 55 17.54 -1.66 10.10
CA PRO A 55 17.96 -0.91 8.92
C PRO A 55 18.65 -1.74 7.83
N SER A 56 19.16 -2.93 8.14
CA SER A 56 19.81 -3.82 7.17
C SER A 56 18.82 -4.75 6.43
N ALA A 57 17.61 -4.92 6.96
CA ALA A 57 16.58 -5.74 6.35
C ALA A 57 16.03 -5.10 5.05
N THR A 58 15.17 -5.85 4.36
CA THR A 58 14.41 -5.37 3.21
C THR A 58 12.95 -5.25 3.60
N TYR A 59 12.24 -4.29 3.03
CA TYR A 59 10.84 -4.03 3.32
C TYR A 59 10.01 -4.04 2.02
N MET A 60 8.70 -4.15 2.18
CA MET A 60 7.74 -4.11 1.08
C MET A 60 6.57 -3.21 1.47
N VAL A 61 6.12 -2.38 0.55
CA VAL A 61 4.86 -1.65 0.69
C VAL A 61 3.79 -2.27 -0.20
N VAL A 62 2.58 -2.39 0.35
CA VAL A 62 1.36 -2.75 -0.38
C VAL A 62 0.37 -1.61 -0.24
N ALA A 63 -0.20 -1.13 -1.34
CA ALA A 63 -1.23 -0.09 -1.33
C ALA A 63 -2.57 -0.62 -1.83
N LEU A 64 -3.66 -0.31 -1.11
CA LEU A 64 -5.02 -0.74 -1.43
C LEU A 64 -5.99 0.44 -1.42
N ASP A 65 -6.92 0.48 -2.38
CA ASP A 65 -8.17 1.22 -2.27
C ASP A 65 -9.20 0.31 -1.61
N LEU A 66 -9.65 0.70 -0.42
CA LEU A 66 -10.53 -0.14 0.41
C LEU A 66 -12.01 -0.01 0.06
N ASP A 67 -12.38 0.93 -0.80
CA ASP A 67 -13.75 1.41 -0.93
C ASP A 67 -14.30 1.31 -2.35
N ALA A 68 -13.63 0.59 -3.25
CA ALA A 68 -14.05 0.48 -4.64
C ALA A 68 -15.28 -0.46 -4.84
N PRO A 69 -16.22 -0.12 -5.74
CA PRO A 69 -16.27 1.09 -6.56
C PRO A 69 -16.82 2.31 -5.82
N PHE A 70 -17.56 2.12 -4.73
CA PHE A 70 -18.11 3.19 -3.89
C PHE A 70 -18.00 2.78 -2.41
N PRO A 71 -17.68 3.70 -1.49
CA PRO A 71 -17.62 3.38 -0.06
C PRO A 71 -18.93 2.81 0.51
N SER A 72 -20.07 3.16 -0.09
CA SER A 72 -21.40 2.65 0.29
C SER A 72 -21.74 1.28 -0.33
N PHE A 73 -20.97 0.83 -1.32
CA PHE A 73 -21.17 -0.42 -2.04
C PHE A 73 -19.85 -0.90 -2.67
N ASP A 74 -18.99 -1.49 -1.85
CA ASP A 74 -17.57 -1.77 -2.10
C ASP A 74 -17.29 -3.13 -2.77
N VAL A 75 -18.22 -3.64 -3.58
CA VAL A 75 -18.19 -5.05 -4.07
C VAL A 75 -17.03 -5.43 -4.99
N LEU A 76 -16.22 -4.47 -5.43
CA LEU A 76 -15.01 -4.68 -6.23
C LEU A 76 -13.73 -4.57 -5.39
N GLY A 77 -13.84 -4.04 -4.17
CA GLY A 77 -12.73 -3.76 -3.28
C GLY A 77 -12.25 -4.96 -2.44
N PRO A 78 -11.09 -4.82 -1.80
CA PRO A 78 -10.10 -3.78 -2.07
C PRO A 78 -9.51 -3.90 -3.48
N ILE A 79 -9.09 -2.76 -4.05
CA ILE A 79 -8.35 -2.73 -5.31
C ILE A 79 -6.87 -2.59 -4.99
N LEU A 80 -6.02 -3.42 -5.61
CA LEU A 80 -4.58 -3.30 -5.48
C LEU A 80 -4.05 -2.09 -6.26
N HIS A 81 -3.50 -1.12 -5.53
CA HIS A 81 -2.88 0.06 -6.12
C HIS A 81 -1.38 -0.10 -6.33
N TRP A 82 -0.67 -0.81 -5.45
CA TRP A 82 0.79 -0.90 -5.52
C TRP A 82 1.34 -2.10 -4.74
N ILE A 83 2.38 -2.75 -5.27
CA ILE A 83 3.27 -3.63 -4.49
C ILE A 83 4.69 -3.32 -4.90
N GLN A 84 5.46 -2.78 -3.97
CA GLN A 84 6.87 -2.46 -4.17
C GLN A 84 7.73 -3.20 -3.15
N PRO A 85 8.43 -4.28 -3.57
CA PRO A 85 9.47 -4.92 -2.78
C PRO A 85 10.76 -4.10 -2.81
N GLY A 86 11.77 -4.60 -2.11
CA GLY A 86 13.13 -4.07 -2.19
C GLY A 86 13.30 -2.74 -1.47
N LEU A 87 12.39 -2.35 -0.57
CA LEU A 87 12.53 -1.08 0.14
C LEU A 87 13.66 -1.18 1.16
N LYS A 88 14.67 -0.30 1.04
CA LYS A 88 15.81 -0.21 1.95
C LYS A 88 15.78 1.09 2.75
N ALA A 89 16.16 1.01 4.02
CA ALA A 89 16.21 2.18 4.89
C ALA A 89 17.34 3.12 4.48
N GLY A 90 16.99 4.37 4.19
CA GLY A 90 17.90 5.46 3.87
C GLY A 90 17.92 6.54 4.96
N PRO A 91 18.56 7.69 4.66
CA PRO A 91 18.56 8.85 5.54
C PRO A 91 17.14 9.30 5.92
N SER A 92 16.99 9.83 7.14
CA SER A 92 15.71 10.32 7.65
C SER A 92 14.57 9.28 7.58
N ASN A 93 14.92 7.99 7.68
CA ASN A 93 13.98 6.87 7.63
C ASN A 93 13.22 6.72 6.30
N VAL A 94 13.63 7.41 5.24
CA VAL A 94 13.04 7.27 3.90
C VAL A 94 13.39 5.89 3.35
N LEU A 95 12.39 5.19 2.84
CA LEU A 95 12.52 3.86 2.28
C LEU A 95 12.60 3.94 0.76
N THR A 96 13.71 3.49 0.17
CA THR A 96 13.95 3.57 -1.27
C THR A 96 13.92 2.18 -1.92
N PRO A 97 13.25 2.01 -3.08
CA PRO A 97 13.18 0.72 -3.74
C PRO A 97 14.50 0.36 -4.43
N SER A 98 14.97 -0.86 -4.21
CA SER A 98 16.10 -1.47 -4.92
C SER A 98 15.70 -2.55 -5.91
N GLU A 99 14.40 -2.88 -5.98
CA GLU A 99 13.84 -3.92 -6.84
C GLU A 99 12.71 -3.38 -7.72
N PRO A 100 12.39 -4.02 -8.87
CA PRO A 100 11.20 -3.70 -9.64
C PRO A 100 9.91 -3.94 -8.84
N PHE A 101 8.82 -3.25 -9.21
CA PHE A 101 7.51 -3.50 -8.63
C PHE A 101 7.01 -4.93 -8.92
N VAL A 102 6.19 -5.46 -8.03
CA VAL A 102 5.33 -6.63 -8.34
C VAL A 102 4.02 -6.17 -8.97
N ALA A 103 3.50 -5.04 -8.49
CA ALA A 103 2.38 -4.35 -9.09
C ALA A 103 2.71 -2.86 -9.16
N ASN A 104 2.78 -2.29 -10.37
CA ASN A 104 3.05 -0.87 -10.53
C ASN A 104 2.00 -0.04 -9.78
N TYR A 105 2.42 1.13 -9.30
CA TYR A 105 1.51 2.11 -8.73
C TYR A 105 0.48 2.55 -9.79
N ILE A 106 -0.78 2.61 -9.38
CA ILE A 106 -1.84 3.28 -10.13
C ILE A 106 -2.45 4.36 -9.24
N ALA A 107 -2.69 5.54 -9.81
CA ALA A 107 -3.24 6.67 -9.10
C ALA A 107 -4.71 6.44 -8.69
N PRO A 108 -5.23 7.18 -7.68
CA PRO A 108 -6.66 7.26 -7.42
C PRO A 108 -7.45 7.54 -8.70
N ALA A 109 -8.51 6.76 -8.91
CA ALA A 109 -9.44 6.93 -10.03
C ALA A 109 -10.84 6.41 -9.67
N PRO A 110 -11.43 6.86 -8.55
CA PRO A 110 -12.77 6.40 -8.21
C PRO A 110 -13.80 6.93 -9.23
N PRO A 111 -14.96 6.25 -9.36
CA PRO A 111 -15.96 6.63 -10.34
C PRO A 111 -16.48 8.06 -10.11
N PRO A 112 -16.86 8.80 -11.18
CA PRO A 112 -17.49 10.11 -11.04
C PRO A 112 -18.69 10.08 -10.09
N GLY A 113 -18.73 11.02 -9.15
CA GLY A 113 -19.79 11.10 -8.15
C GLY A 113 -19.60 10.20 -6.93
N SER A 114 -18.54 9.38 -6.88
CA SER A 114 -18.17 8.66 -5.64
C SER A 114 -17.74 9.65 -4.55
N SER A 115 -18.04 9.32 -3.30
CA SER A 115 -17.41 9.97 -2.14
C SER A 115 -15.93 9.59 -2.05
N PRO A 116 -15.09 10.29 -1.29
CA PRO A 116 -13.66 9.95 -1.18
C PRO A 116 -13.41 8.51 -0.72
N HIS A 117 -12.50 7.81 -1.41
CA HIS A 117 -12.04 6.46 -1.07
C HIS A 117 -10.81 6.51 -0.16
N ARG A 118 -10.62 5.48 0.66
CA ARG A 118 -9.42 5.27 1.50
C ARG A 118 -8.33 4.55 0.70
N TYR A 119 -7.24 5.26 0.42
CA TYR A 119 -6.02 4.72 -0.18
C TYR A 119 -5.00 4.43 0.93
N ALA A 120 -4.92 3.17 1.34
CA ALA A 120 -4.10 2.72 2.47
C ALA A 120 -2.80 2.07 2.02
N PHE A 121 -1.72 2.39 2.73
CA PHE A 121 -0.36 1.90 2.48
C PHE A 121 0.09 1.10 3.69
N PHE A 122 0.46 -0.15 3.48
CA PHE A 122 0.88 -1.10 4.52
C PHE A 122 2.35 -1.43 4.31
N LEU A 123 3.17 -1.26 5.34
CA LEU A 123 4.58 -1.61 5.32
C LEU A 123 4.81 -2.98 5.99
N PHE A 124 5.54 -3.85 5.32
CA PHE A 124 5.94 -5.17 5.82
C PHE A 124 7.45 -5.32 5.79
N GLU A 125 7.99 -6.13 6.70
CA GLU A 125 9.31 -6.72 6.49
C GLU A 125 9.23 -7.76 5.36
N GLN A 126 10.13 -7.64 4.38
CA GLN A 126 10.19 -8.55 3.23
C GLN A 126 11.02 -9.78 3.62
N PRO A 127 10.52 -11.00 3.38
CA PRO A 127 11.29 -12.23 3.58
C PRO A 127 12.58 -12.24 2.75
N GLU A 128 13.66 -12.75 3.34
CA GLU A 128 14.98 -12.80 2.70
C GLU A 128 14.98 -13.62 1.40
N ASP A 129 14.11 -14.62 1.28
CA ASP A 129 13.95 -15.49 0.10
C ASP A 129 12.88 -14.99 -0.89
N PHE A 130 12.36 -13.77 -0.72
CA PHE A 130 11.36 -13.21 -1.62
C PHE A 130 11.92 -13.00 -3.02
N ASP A 131 11.21 -13.51 -4.03
CA ASP A 131 11.53 -13.32 -5.44
C ASP A 131 10.34 -12.68 -6.15
N GLY A 132 10.40 -11.36 -6.32
CA GLY A 132 9.34 -10.58 -6.96
C GLY A 132 9.02 -11.01 -8.38
N LYS A 133 9.99 -11.62 -9.11
CA LYS A 133 9.78 -12.05 -10.51
C LYS A 133 8.76 -13.17 -10.65
N LYS A 134 8.50 -13.94 -9.58
CA LYS A 134 7.47 -14.99 -9.56
C LYS A 134 6.06 -14.43 -9.56
N TYR A 135 5.91 -13.17 -9.15
CA TYR A 135 4.61 -12.53 -8.93
C TYR A 135 4.37 -11.32 -9.85
N ALA A 136 5.44 -10.73 -10.38
CA ALA A 136 5.37 -9.60 -11.31
C ALA A 136 5.00 -10.07 -12.73
N PRO A 137 4.30 -9.23 -13.52
CA PRO A 137 4.15 -9.45 -14.96
C PRO A 137 5.51 -9.55 -15.66
N ALA A 138 5.58 -10.36 -16.71
CA ALA A 138 6.79 -10.52 -17.50
C ALA A 138 7.23 -9.19 -18.14
N GLY A 139 8.54 -8.99 -18.27
CA GLY A 139 9.10 -7.81 -18.94
C GLY A 139 8.96 -6.48 -18.20
N GLY A 140 8.46 -6.48 -16.95
CA GLY A 140 8.20 -5.23 -16.21
C GLY A 140 6.93 -4.52 -16.67
N GLU A 141 6.02 -5.24 -17.33
CA GLU A 141 4.74 -4.70 -17.75
C GLU A 141 3.84 -4.33 -16.54
N PRO A 142 2.94 -3.35 -16.69
CA PRO A 142 1.96 -3.03 -15.66
C PRO A 142 1.05 -4.22 -15.31
N LEU A 143 0.69 -4.34 -14.03
CA LEU A 143 -0.27 -5.36 -13.59
C LEU A 143 -1.67 -5.01 -14.09
N SER A 144 -2.28 -5.95 -14.81
CA SER A 144 -3.67 -5.85 -15.32
C SER A 144 -4.68 -5.59 -14.19
N ASN A 145 -5.67 -4.74 -14.47
CA ASN A 145 -6.75 -4.38 -13.55
C ASN A 145 -7.53 -5.60 -13.02
N TRP A 146 -7.66 -6.66 -13.82
CA TRP A 146 -8.33 -7.89 -13.39
C TRP A 146 -7.68 -8.53 -12.16
N HIS A 147 -6.34 -8.47 -12.06
CA HIS A 147 -5.60 -9.01 -10.91
C HIS A 147 -5.58 -8.06 -9.71
N ARG A 148 -6.11 -6.85 -9.85
CA ARG A 148 -6.17 -5.85 -8.78
C ARG A 148 -7.48 -5.91 -8.02
N MET A 149 -8.55 -6.45 -8.61
CA MET A 149 -9.89 -6.47 -8.03
C MET A 149 -10.04 -7.51 -6.93
N ARG A 150 -10.79 -7.15 -5.88
CA ARG A 150 -11.04 -7.99 -4.70
C ARG A 150 -9.75 -8.55 -4.12
N TYR A 151 -8.71 -7.71 -4.08
CA TYR A 151 -7.41 -8.11 -3.61
C TYR A 151 -7.48 -8.55 -2.14
N ASP A 152 -6.88 -9.70 -1.87
CA ASP A 152 -6.88 -10.31 -0.55
C ASP A 152 -5.48 -10.21 0.06
N LEU A 153 -5.32 -9.27 1.00
CA LEU A 153 -4.05 -9.04 1.67
C LEU A 153 -3.68 -10.21 2.57
N ASP A 154 -4.66 -10.89 3.18
CA ASP A 154 -4.41 -12.05 4.05
C ASP A 154 -3.84 -13.21 3.22
N VAL A 155 -4.35 -13.42 2.00
CA VAL A 155 -3.82 -14.40 1.04
C VAL A 155 -2.44 -13.99 0.53
N TRP A 156 -2.24 -12.70 0.21
CA TRP A 156 -0.91 -12.22 -0.20
C TRP A 156 0.13 -12.42 0.88
N GLN A 157 -0.16 -12.09 2.14
CA GLN A 157 0.75 -12.33 3.26
C GLN A 157 1.16 -13.80 3.35
N LYS A 158 0.21 -14.74 3.22
CA LYS A 158 0.53 -16.17 3.20
C LYS A 158 1.38 -16.57 1.99
N THR A 159 1.06 -16.04 0.81
CA THR A 159 1.72 -16.36 -0.46
C THR A 159 3.16 -15.86 -0.49
N ALA A 160 3.36 -14.60 -0.10
CA ALA A 160 4.65 -13.95 -0.04
C ALA A 160 5.39 -14.19 1.28
N LYS A 161 4.84 -15.00 2.20
CA LYS A 161 5.36 -15.29 3.55
C LYS A 161 5.61 -14.04 4.42
N LEU A 162 4.79 -13.01 4.25
CA LEU A 162 4.87 -11.78 5.04
C LEU A 162 4.33 -12.02 6.46
N GLY A 163 4.95 -11.37 7.44
CA GLY A 163 4.42 -11.26 8.80
C GLY A 163 3.25 -10.27 8.90
N GLU A 164 2.98 -9.80 10.11
CA GLU A 164 2.04 -8.69 10.33
C GLU A 164 2.62 -7.37 9.79
N PRO A 165 1.77 -6.45 9.29
CA PRO A 165 2.24 -5.13 8.87
C PRO A 165 2.84 -4.37 10.05
N LEU A 166 3.99 -3.74 9.81
CA LEU A 166 4.72 -2.93 10.79
C LEU A 166 4.04 -1.58 10.99
N ALA A 167 3.55 -0.99 9.90
CA ALA A 167 2.99 0.34 9.90
C ALA A 167 1.95 0.52 8.79
N VAL A 168 1.05 1.47 8.99
CA VAL A 168 0.03 1.86 8.02
C VAL A 168 -0.23 3.36 8.07
N ASN A 169 -0.63 3.93 6.95
CA ASN A 169 -1.27 5.24 6.88
C ASN A 169 -2.15 5.28 5.63
N TYR A 170 -3.09 6.22 5.57
CA TYR A 170 -3.99 6.35 4.43
C TYR A 170 -4.49 7.79 4.26
N PHE A 171 -4.76 8.14 3.01
CA PHE A 171 -5.44 9.39 2.65
C PHE A 171 -6.80 9.10 2.01
N LEU A 172 -7.60 10.16 1.87
CA LEU A 172 -8.88 10.16 1.18
C LEU A 172 -8.75 10.85 -0.19
N SER A 173 -9.35 10.30 -1.24
CA SER A 173 -9.35 10.97 -2.57
C SER A 173 -10.55 10.57 -3.41
N ASN A 174 -11.03 11.50 -4.26
CA ASN A 174 -11.95 11.23 -5.36
C ASN A 174 -11.69 12.03 -6.63
#